data_AF-A0A7Y7TI78-F1
#
_entry.id   AF-A0A7Y7TI78-F1
#
_cell.length_a   1.000
_cell.length_b   1.000
_cell.length_c   1.000
_cell.angle_alpha   90.00
_cell.angle_beta   90.00
_cell.angle_gamma   90.00
#
_symmetry.space_group_name_H-M   'P 1'
#
loop_
_entity.id
_entity.type
_entity.pdbx_description
1 polymer ?
#
loop_
_entity_poly.entity_id
_entity_poly.type
_entity_poly.pdbx_seq_one_letter_code
_entity_poly.pdbx_strand_id
1 'polypeptide(L)' 'MLRGLWIELHNLGAVKDPSEKALCSFVKRMTRKDALQWLTDRDVTVVKKALVDWTNRVMEEKERE' A
#
# COMPACT_ATOMS: atom_id res chain seq x y z
N MET A 1 8.94 6.33 -0.11
CA MET A 1 7.55 6.87 -0.13
C MET A 1 6.49 5.77 0.03
N LEU A 2 6.52 4.65 -0.69
CA LEU A 2 5.51 3.56 -0.54
C LEU A 2 5.42 2.98 0.87
N ARG A 3 6.56 2.75 1.53
CA ARG A 3 6.62 2.27 2.92
C ARG A 3 5.97 3.23 3.92
N GLY A 4 5.99 4.54 3.65
CA GLY A 4 5.34 5.54 4.51
C GLY A 4 3.82 5.35 4.52
N LEU A 5 3.21 5.30 3.34
CA LEU A 5 1.77 5.05 3.18
C LEU A 5 1.35 3.71 3.78
N TRP A 6 2.17 2.67 3.66
CA TRP A 6 1.90 1.37 4.27
C TRP A 6 1.84 1.43 5.80
N ILE A 7 2.76 2.17 6.43
CA ILE A 7 2.77 2.37 7.87
C ILE A 7 1.58 3.21 8.32
N GLU A 8 1.21 4.25 7.56
CA GLU A 8 0.01 5.03 7.85
C GLU A 8 -1.25 4.16 7.83
N LEU A 9 -1.42 3.30 6.81
CA LEU A 9 -2.51 2.32 6.77
C LEU A 9 -2.52 1.37 7.98
N HIS A 10 -1.34 0.94 8.43
CA HIS A 10 -1.24 0.14 9.65
C HIS A 10 -1.68 0.93 10.90
N ASN A 11 -1.25 2.19 11.01
CA ASN A 11 -1.64 3.06 12.13
C ASN A 11 -3.14 3.37 12.13
N LEU A 12 -3.76 3.40 10.95
CA LEU A 12 -5.21 3.51 10.80
C LEU A 12 -5.96 2.20 11.11
N GLY A 13 -5.24 1.09 11.30
CA GLY A 13 -5.82 -0.23 11.59
C GLY A 13 -6.25 -1.01 10.35
N ALA A 14 -6.04 -0.48 9.14
CA ALA A 14 -6.41 -1.14 7.89
C ALA A 14 -5.51 -2.33 7.54
N VAL A 15 -4.25 -2.28 7.99
CA VAL A 15 -3.26 -3.32 7.75
C VAL A 15 -2.76 -3.83 9.10
N LYS A 16 -2.71 -5.16 9.24
CA LYS A 16 -2.24 -5.82 10.48
C LYS A 16 -0.72 -5.95 10.58
N ASP A 17 -0.03 -5.94 9.44
CA ASP A 17 1.42 -6.19 9.37
C ASP A 17 2.13 -5.03 8.63
N PRO A 18 2.92 -4.19 9.34
CA PRO A 18 3.64 -3.06 8.76
C PRO A 18 4.97 -3.46 8.10
N SER A 19 5.32 -4.74 8.06
CA SER A 19 6.61 -5.21 7.55
C SER A 19 6.76 -5.03 6.04
N GLU A 20 8.01 -4.87 5.60
CA GLU A 20 8.32 -4.78 4.16
C GLU A 20 7.99 -6.07 3.41
N LYS A 21 7.99 -7.22 4.08
CA LYS A 21 7.56 -8.49 3.47
C LYS A 21 6.08 -8.45 3.08
N ALA A 22 5.23 -7.89 3.94
CA ALA A 22 3.82 -7.70 3.66
C ALA A 22 3.62 -6.70 2.51
N LEU A 23 4.35 -5.59 2.51
CA LEU A 23 4.35 -4.62 1.41
C LEU A 23 4.79 -5.26 0.08
N CYS A 24 5.92 -5.99 0.05
CA CYS A 24 6.37 -6.70 -1.15
C CYS A 24 5.33 -7.70 -1.66
N SER A 25 4.65 -8.41 -0.76
CA SER A 25 3.57 -9.33 -1.13
C SER A 25 2.39 -8.60 -1.75
N PHE A 26 2.01 -7.44 -1.21
CA PHE A 26 0.97 -6.59 -1.79
C PHE A 26 1.36 -6.09 -3.19
N VAL A 27 2.58 -5.56 -3.32
CA VAL A 27 3.11 -5.09 -4.61
C VAL A 27 3.14 -6.22 -5.63
N LYS A 28 3.62 -7.41 -5.24
CA LYS A 28 3.65 -8.60 -6.11
C LYS A 28 2.26 -8.97 -6.60
N ARG A 29 1.21 -8.87 -5.77
CA ARG A 29 -0.17 -9.13 -6.20
C ARG A 29 -0.65 -8.11 -7.24
N MET A 30 -0.29 -6.83 -7.07
CA MET A 30 -0.71 -5.76 -7.98
C MET A 30 0.04 -5.79 -9.32
N THR A 31 1.36 -5.99 -9.30
CA THR A 31 2.23 -5.81 -10.47
C THR A 31 2.71 -7.12 -11.07
N ARG A 32 2.46 -8.25 -10.37
CA ARG A 32 2.93 -9.60 -10.73
C ARG A 32 4.46 -9.74 -10.73
N LYS A 33 5.17 -8.79 -10.09
CA LYS A 33 6.63 -8.78 -10.02
C LYS A 33 7.11 -9.18 -8.63
N ASP A 34 8.12 -10.04 -8.60
CA ASP A 34 8.62 -10.65 -7.36
C ASP A 34 9.44 -9.69 -6.49
N ALA A 35 10.11 -8.70 -7.08
CA ALA A 35 10.95 -7.77 -6.34
C ALA A 35 10.74 -6.32 -6.78
N LEU A 36 10.83 -5.40 -5.82
CA LEU A 36 10.67 -3.96 -6.01
C LEU A 36 11.62 -3.39 -7.07
N GLN A 37 12.81 -3.98 -7.22
CA GLN A 37 13.80 -3.57 -8.24
C GLN A 37 13.34 -3.79 -9.69
N TRP A 38 12.32 -4.63 -9.92
CA TRP A 38 11.78 -4.91 -11.26
C TRP A 38 10.62 -3.98 -11.61
N LEU A 39 10.18 -3.14 -10.66
CA LEU A 39 9.10 -2.20 -10.89
C LEU A 39 9.52 -1.14 -11.89
N THR A 40 8.64 -0.88 -12.84
CA THR A 40 8.74 0.31 -13.69
C THR A 40 8.13 1.50 -12.98
N ASP A 41 8.41 2.71 -13.46
CA ASP A 41 7.81 3.94 -12.93
C ASP A 41 6.27 3.89 -12.97
N ARG A 42 5.72 3.26 -14.02
CA ARG A 42 4.29 2.99 -14.15
C ARG A 42 3.77 2.08 -13.03
N ASP A 43 4.49 1.02 -12.70
CA ASP A 43 4.09 0.11 -11.63
C ASP A 43 4.11 0.80 -10.27
N VAL A 44 5.15 1.59 -10.00
CA VAL A 44 5.26 2.40 -8.77
C VAL A 44 4.08 3.36 -8.66
N THR A 45 3.71 4.01 -9.77
CA THR A 45 2.57 4.93 -9.81
C THR A 45 1.25 4.23 -9.53
N VAL A 46 1.02 3.05 -10.12
CA VAL A 46 -0.18 2.23 -9.88
C VAL A 46 -0.28 1.80 -8.42
N VAL A 47 0.82 1.28 -7.85
CA VAL A 47 0.87 0.86 -6.45
C VAL A 47 0.65 2.05 -5.52
N LYS A 48 1.31 3.18 -5.77
CA LYS A 48 1.16 4.39 -4.97
C LYS A 48 -0.29 4.88 -4.97
N LYS A 49 -0.92 4.93 -6.15
CA LYS A 49 -2.31 5.34 -6.28
C LYS A 49 -3.24 4.41 -5.50
N ALA A 50 -3.06 3.09 -5.61
CA ALA A 50 -3.87 2.14 -4.86
C ALA A 50 -3.70 2.28 -3.34
N LEU A 51 -2.51 2.58 -2.84
CA LEU A 51 -2.29 2.86 -1.42
C LEU A 51 -3.01 4.13 -0.98
N VAL A 52 -2.94 5.21 -1.76
CA VAL A 52 -3.64 6.46 -1.46
C VAL A 52 -5.16 6.27 -1.45
N ASP A 53 -5.71 5.60 -2.47
CA ASP A 53 -7.14 5.33 -2.57
C ASP A 53 -7.62 4.46 -1.39
N TRP A 54 -6.81 3.49 -0.95
CA TRP A 54 -7.11 2.70 0.23
C TRP A 54 -7.07 3.52 1.53
N THR A 55 -6.05 4.36 1.71
CA THR A 55 -5.97 5.26 2.87
C THR A 55 -7.19 6.16 2.95
N ASN A 56 -7.59 6.78 1.83
CA ASN A 56 -8.77 7.64 1.78
C ASN A 56 -10.03 6.87 2.19
N ARG A 57 -10.23 5.66 1.66
CA ARG A 57 -11.38 4.82 1.99
C ARG A 57 -11.46 4.49 3.48
N VAL A 58 -10.32 4.13 4.09
CA VAL A 58 -10.25 3.83 5.53
C VAL A 58 -10.52 5.08 6.36
N MET A 59 -10.02 6.24 5.93
CA MET A 59 -10.29 7.51 6.59
C MET A 59 -11.78 7.86 6.50
N GLU A 60 -12.41 7.72 5.34
CA GLU A 60 -13.85 7.94 5.14
C GLU A 60 -14.71 6.98 5.99
N GLU A 61 -14.29 5.72 6.13
CA GLU A 61 -14.96 4.75 7.01
C GLU A 61 -14.85 5.19 8.48
N LYS A 62 -13.66 5.62 8.91
CA LYS A 62 -13.40 6.07 10.28
C LYS A 62 -14.11 7.37 10.64
N GLU A 63 -14.32 8.27 9.67
CA GLU A 63 -15.10 9.51 9.87
C GLU A 63 -16.61 9.27 9.95
N ARG A 64 -17.10 8.10 9.51
CA ARG A 64 -18.53 7.72 9.57
C ARG A 64 -18.91 6.97 10.85
N GLU A 65 -17.94 6.51 11.63
CA GLU A 65 -18.12 5.86 12.95
C GLU A 65 -18.16 6.90 14.08
#